data_AF-A0A172QQH7-F1
#
_entry.id   AF-A0A172QQH7-F1
#
_cell.length_a   1.000
_cell.length_b   1.000
_cell.length_c   1.000
_cell.angle_alpha   90.00
_cell.angle_beta   90.00
_cell.angle_gamma   90.00
#
_symmetry.space_group_name_H-M   'P 1'
#
loop_
_entity.id
_entity.type
_entity.pdbx_description
1 polymer ?
#
loop_
_entity_poly.entity_id
_entity_poly.type
_entity_poly.pdbx_seq_one_letter_code
_entity_poly.pdbx_strand_id
1 'polypeptide(L)'
;MKTINPTMIAGLIGVLYFVLLTLFFSIQNMELAAEIAFGIVTIVGLLAVWDNFRDRDNSTWKTWAGLVGGLLISVSGICLLLGNLILFAVGGTPSTMVNTLLSVAGIGVIFLLPIGIVLCLIAGFNRFYAARRI
;
A
#
# COMPACT_ATOMS: atom_id res chain seq x y z
N MET A 1 10.34 -5.27 23.11
CA MET A 1 9.56 -4.35 22.25
C MET A 1 10.01 -4.54 20.80
N LYS A 2 9.09 -4.63 19.82
CA LYS A 2 9.49 -4.64 18.39
C LYS A 2 10.14 -3.28 18.10
N THR A 3 11.41 -3.27 17.69
CA THR A 3 12.17 -2.05 17.34
C THR A 3 11.64 -1.35 16.10
N ILE A 4 10.82 -2.05 15.30
CA ILE A 4 10.29 -1.58 14.02
C ILE A 4 8.76 -1.71 14.05
N ASN A 5 8.06 -0.69 13.55
CA ASN A 5 6.60 -0.67 13.41
C ASN A 5 6.24 -0.58 11.91
N PRO A 6 6.15 -1.73 11.21
CA PRO A 6 5.91 -1.78 9.77
C PRO A 6 4.62 -1.07 9.35
N THR A 7 3.60 -1.10 10.21
CA THR A 7 2.31 -0.44 9.94
C THR A 7 2.48 1.09 9.88
N MET A 8 3.21 1.67 10.83
CA MET A 8 3.51 3.11 10.81
C MET A 8 4.37 3.49 9.61
N ILE A 9 5.37 2.67 9.30
CA ILE A 9 6.28 2.88 8.16
C ILE A 9 5.50 2.85 6.83
N ALA A 10 4.58 1.88 6.65
CA ALA A 10 3.73 1.81 5.46
C ALA A 10 2.90 3.08 5.27
N GLY A 11 2.30 3.58 6.34
CA GLY A 11 1.57 4.85 6.31
C GLY A 11 2.47 6.03 5.91
N LEU A 12 3.64 6.17 6.54
CA LEU A 12 4.56 7.28 6.27
C LEU A 12 5.14 7.25 4.85
N ILE A 13 5.52 6.06 4.36
CA ILE A 13 6.01 5.87 2.99
C ILE A 13 4.90 6.17 1.98
N GLY A 14 3.66 5.77 2.27
CA GLY A 14 2.52 6.12 1.42
C GLY A 14 2.25 7.63 1.36
N VAL A 15 2.38 8.36 2.48
CA VAL A 15 2.31 9.84 2.47
C VAL A 15 3.43 10.42 1.61
N LEU A 16 4.67 9.95 1.80
CA LEU A 16 5.81 10.40 1.00
C LEU A 16 5.58 10.16 -0.49
N TYR A 17 5.04 9.00 -0.86
CA TYR A 17 4.67 8.70 -2.24
C TYR A 17 3.67 9.73 -2.80
N PHE A 18 2.61 10.08 -2.07
CA PHE A 18 1.66 11.10 -2.53
C PHE A 18 2.32 12.48 -2.73
N VAL A 19 3.20 12.88 -1.82
CA VAL A 19 3.96 14.13 -1.94
C VAL A 19 4.87 14.10 -3.17
N LEU A 20 5.60 13.01 -3.38
CA LEU A 20 6.47 12.84 -4.55
C LEU A 20 5.69 12.78 -5.87
N LEU A 21 4.57 12.07 -5.88
CA LEU A 21 3.69 11.95 -7.04
C LEU A 21 3.17 13.32 -7.48
N THR A 22 2.67 14.11 -6.54
CA THR A 22 2.04 15.41 -6.80
C THR A 22 3.06 16.51 -7.10
N LEU A 23 4.15 16.60 -6.34
CA LEU A 23 5.09 17.73 -6.43
C LEU A 23 6.25 17.50 -7.40
N PHE A 24 6.56 16.25 -7.75
CA PHE A 24 7.72 15.94 -8.58
C PHE A 24 7.34 15.10 -9.80
N PHE A 25 6.83 13.88 -9.60
CA PHE A 25 6.66 12.94 -10.70
C PHE A 25 5.64 13.42 -11.74
N SER A 26 4.50 13.96 -11.29
CA SER A 26 3.48 14.49 -12.20
C SER A 26 3.91 15.75 -12.93
N ILE A 27 4.75 16.59 -12.31
CA ILE A 27 5.20 17.86 -12.93
C ILE A 27 6.29 17.60 -13.96
N GLN A 28 7.16 16.63 -13.69
CA GLN A 28 8.31 16.30 -14.53
C GLN A 28 8.04 15.16 -15.52
N ASN A 29 6.80 14.67 -15.63
CA ASN A 29 6.41 13.52 -16.45
C ASN A 29 7.27 12.27 -16.19
N MET A 30 7.64 12.02 -14.93
CA MET A 30 8.49 10.89 -14.53
C MET A 30 7.65 9.63 -14.25
N GLU A 31 6.96 9.13 -15.27
CA GLU A 31 6.03 8.00 -15.15
C GLU A 31 6.70 6.75 -14.57
N LEU A 32 7.87 6.37 -15.10
CA LEU A 32 8.62 5.21 -14.62
C LEU A 32 9.04 5.34 -13.14
N ALA A 33 9.42 6.54 -12.70
CA ALA A 33 9.78 6.78 -11.31
C ALA A 33 8.58 6.67 -10.38
N ALA A 34 7.41 7.17 -10.82
CA ALA A 34 6.15 7.01 -10.09
C ALA A 34 5.76 5.53 -9.95
N GLU A 35 5.88 4.74 -11.02
CA GLU A 35 5.60 3.31 -10.98
C GLU A 35 6.54 2.55 -10.05
N ILE A 36 7.85 2.83 -10.10
CA ILE A 36 8.83 2.21 -9.20
C ILE A 36 8.52 2.59 -7.74
N ALA A 37 8.25 3.87 -7.47
CA ALA A 37 7.89 4.33 -6.13
C ALA A 37 6.60 3.67 -5.63
N PHE A 38 5.62 3.48 -6.51
CA PHE A 38 4.39 2.77 -6.20
C PHE A 38 4.62 1.27 -5.91
N GLY A 39 5.55 0.64 -6.63
CA GLY A 39 6.01 -0.72 -6.33
C GLY A 39 6.60 -0.83 -4.92
N ILE A 40 7.41 0.15 -4.49
CA ILE A 40 7.96 0.20 -3.12
C ILE A 40 6.83 0.33 -2.09
N VAL A 41 5.89 1.25 -2.30
CA VAL A 41 4.72 1.43 -1.42
C VAL A 41 3.94 0.13 -1.26
N THR A 42 3.75 -0.59 -2.36
CA THR A 42 3.05 -1.89 -2.39
C THR A 42 3.74 -2.94 -1.53
N ILE A 43 5.07 -3.06 -1.65
CA ILE A 43 5.87 -3.99 -0.84
C ILE A 43 5.76 -3.65 0.64
N VAL A 44 5.88 -2.37 1.01
CA VAL A 44 5.77 -1.96 2.41
C VAL A 44 4.35 -2.18 2.95
N GLY A 45 3.32 -1.96 2.12
CA GLY A 45 1.94 -2.34 2.43
C GLY A 45 1.81 -3.82 2.78
N LEU A 46 2.39 -4.71 1.95
CA LEU A 46 2.41 -6.16 2.22
C LEU A 46 3.15 -6.51 3.52
N LEU A 47 4.26 -5.85 3.83
CA LEU A 47 4.97 -6.03 5.09
C LEU A 47 4.10 -5.63 6.29
N ALA A 48 3.31 -4.55 6.16
CA ALA A 48 2.34 -4.16 7.18
C ALA A 48 1.21 -5.19 7.32
N VAL A 49 0.69 -5.75 6.22
CA VAL A 49 -0.30 -6.84 6.28
C VAL A 49 0.26 -8.03 7.03
N TRP A 50 1.46 -8.48 6.66
CA TRP A 50 2.10 -9.65 7.25
C TRP A 50 2.35 -9.47 8.75
N ASP A 51 2.87 -8.31 9.17
CA ASP A 51 3.10 -8.02 10.59
C ASP A 51 1.80 -8.03 11.41
N ASN A 52 0.73 -7.41 10.89
CA ASN A 52 -0.56 -7.43 11.56
C ASN A 52 -1.21 -8.81 11.58
N PHE A 53 -1.08 -9.57 10.49
CA PHE A 53 -1.62 -10.94 10.41
C PHE A 53 -0.89 -11.90 11.34
N ARG A 54 0.41 -11.68 11.56
CA ARG A 54 1.18 -12.43 12.55
C ARG A 54 0.71 -12.17 13.97
N ASP A 55 0.29 -10.94 14.25
CA ASP A 55 -0.21 -10.52 15.57
C ASP A 55 -1.74 -10.77 15.72
N ARG A 56 -2.36 -11.57 14.83
CA ARG A 56 -3.82 -11.83 14.82
C ARG A 56 -4.37 -12.40 16.12
N ASP A 57 -3.58 -13.20 16.83
CA ASP A 57 -3.99 -13.83 18.08
C ASP A 57 -4.04 -12.82 19.24
N ASN A 58 -3.33 -11.68 19.11
CA ASN A 58 -3.49 -10.51 19.97
C ASN A 58 -4.41 -9.48 19.28
N SER A 59 -5.66 -9.90 19.08
CA SER A 59 -6.69 -9.19 18.33
C SER A 59 -7.10 -7.90 19.03
N THR A 60 -6.50 -6.79 18.59
CA THR A 60 -6.93 -5.43 18.96
C THR A 60 -7.48 -4.72 17.74
N TRP A 61 -8.31 -3.69 17.94
CA TRP A 61 -8.79 -2.85 16.84
C TRP A 61 -7.62 -2.27 16.00
N LYS A 62 -6.48 -1.99 16.64
CA LYS A 62 -5.26 -1.49 15.99
C LYS A 62 -4.67 -2.53 15.03
N THR A 63 -4.77 -3.81 15.36
CA THR A 63 -4.32 -4.93 14.52
C THR A 63 -5.15 -5.07 13.27
N TRP A 64 -6.48 -5.01 13.40
CA TRP A 64 -7.37 -5.06 12.24
C TRP A 64 -7.27 -3.80 11.37
N ALA A 65 -7.20 -2.62 11.97
CA ALA A 65 -7.00 -1.37 11.24
C ALA A 65 -5.66 -1.38 10.47
N GLY A 66 -4.58 -1.85 11.09
CA GLY A 66 -3.28 -1.99 10.43
C GLY A 66 -3.29 -3.02 9.30
N LEU A 67 -3.97 -4.16 9.49
CA LEU A 67 -4.12 -5.21 8.47
C LEU A 67 -4.91 -4.71 7.26
N VAL A 68 -6.09 -4.13 7.50
CA VAL A 68 -6.94 -3.56 6.44
C VAL A 68 -6.20 -2.41 5.75
N GLY A 69 -5.53 -1.56 6.52
CA GLY A 69 -4.72 -0.47 5.98
C GLY A 69 -3.65 -0.96 5.01
N GLY A 70 -2.87 -1.97 5.42
CA GLY A 70 -1.84 -2.57 4.57
C GLY A 70 -2.41 -3.25 3.33
N LEU A 71 -3.58 -3.89 3.42
CA LEU A 71 -4.27 -4.50 2.28
C LEU A 71 -4.70 -3.44 1.27
N LEU A 72 -5.31 -2.35 1.73
CA LEU A 72 -5.75 -1.27 0.85
C LEU A 72 -4.57 -0.57 0.15
N ILE A 73 -3.40 -0.50 0.79
CA ILE A 73 -2.17 -0.01 0.16
C ILE A 73 -1.65 -1.00 -0.91
N SER A 74 -1.65 -2.30 -0.61
CA SER A 74 -0.97 -3.31 -1.44
C SER A 74 -1.81 -3.83 -2.60
N VAL A 75 -3.13 -3.95 -2.44
CA VAL A 75 -4.03 -4.54 -3.46
C VAL A 75 -3.89 -3.81 -4.80
N SER A 76 -3.84 -2.49 -4.79
CA SER A 76 -3.77 -1.68 -6.02
C SER A 76 -2.49 -1.96 -6.81
N GLY A 77 -1.35 -2.05 -6.15
CA GLY A 77 -0.08 -2.37 -6.81
C GLY A 77 0.02 -3.83 -7.26
N ILE A 78 -0.57 -4.77 -6.50
CA ILE A 78 -0.65 -6.17 -6.92
C ILE A 78 -1.51 -6.29 -8.19
N CYS A 79 -2.65 -5.63 -8.24
CA CYS A 79 -3.50 -5.61 -9.43
C CYS A 79 -2.79 -4.98 -10.64
N LEU A 80 -2.02 -3.91 -10.43
CA LEU A 80 -1.20 -3.31 -11.48
C LEU A 80 -0.14 -4.29 -12.01
N LEU A 81 0.60 -4.94 -11.11
CA LEU A 81 1.63 -5.91 -11.46
C LEU A 81 1.04 -7.10 -12.21
N LEU A 82 -0.02 -7.71 -11.67
CA LEU A 82 -0.69 -8.84 -12.30
C LEU A 82 -1.29 -8.48 -13.66
N GLY A 83 -1.95 -7.32 -13.77
CA GLY A 83 -2.53 -6.84 -15.02
C GLY A 83 -1.48 -6.73 -16.12
N ASN A 84 -0.33 -6.12 -15.81
CA ASN A 84 0.79 -5.99 -16.74
C ASN A 84 1.47 -7.32 -17.08
N LEU A 85 1.66 -8.21 -16.10
CA LEU A 85 2.24 -9.54 -16.33
C LEU A 85 1.37 -10.38 -17.27
N ILE A 86 0.05 -10.36 -17.06
CA ILE A 86 -0.90 -11.08 -17.93
C ILE A 86 -0.88 -10.46 -19.32
N LEU A 87 -0.91 -9.12 -19.44
CA LEU A 87 -0.88 -8.41 -20.71
C LEU A 87 0.39 -8.76 -21.52
N PHE A 88 1.54 -8.85 -20.85
CA PHE A 88 2.80 -9.26 -21.45
C PHE A 88 2.73 -10.73 -21.92
N ALA A 89 2.19 -11.63 -21.10
CA ALA A 89 2.08 -13.05 -21.43
C ALA A 89 1.16 -13.33 -22.64
N VAL A 90 0.16 -12.48 -22.89
CA VAL A 90 -0.79 -12.61 -24.03
C VAL A 90 -0.41 -11.73 -25.23
N GLY A 91 0.82 -11.23 -25.30
CA GLY A 91 1.31 -10.45 -26.43
C GLY A 91 0.57 -9.12 -26.63
N GLY A 92 0.12 -8.49 -25.55
CA GLY A 92 -0.52 -7.18 -25.59
C GLY A 92 -2.02 -7.19 -25.93
N THR A 93 -2.65 -8.35 -26.08
CA THR A 93 -4.11 -8.43 -26.30
C THR A 93 -4.88 -8.26 -24.98
N PRO A 94 -5.64 -7.16 -24.78
CA PRO A 94 -6.33 -6.93 -23.51
C PRO A 94 -7.51 -7.90 -23.38
N SER A 95 -7.48 -8.74 -22.33
CA SER A 95 -8.64 -9.54 -21.93
C SER A 95 -9.49 -8.79 -20.92
N THR A 96 -10.74 -9.22 -20.71
CA THR A 96 -11.61 -8.70 -19.65
C THR A 96 -10.92 -8.70 -18.29
N MET A 97 -10.14 -9.75 -17.98
CA MET A 97 -9.38 -9.88 -16.74
C MET A 97 -8.30 -8.79 -16.59
N VAL A 98 -7.53 -8.52 -17.64
CA VAL A 98 -6.51 -7.44 -17.62
C VAL A 98 -7.18 -6.10 -17.37
N ASN A 99 -8.26 -5.79 -18.09
CA ASN A 99 -8.99 -4.55 -17.92
C ASN A 99 -9.56 -4.39 -16.50
N THR A 100 -10.10 -5.47 -15.91
CA THR A 100 -10.57 -5.45 -14.52
C THR A 100 -9.42 -5.18 -13.55
N LEU A 101 -8.27 -5.87 -13.69
CA LEU A 101 -7.11 -5.68 -12.81
C LEU A 101 -6.55 -4.25 -12.90
N LEU A 102 -6.38 -3.71 -14.11
CA LEU A 102 -5.91 -2.34 -14.30
C LEU A 102 -6.92 -1.31 -13.80
N SER A 103 -8.23 -1.59 -13.90
CA SER A 103 -9.27 -0.73 -13.32
C SER A 103 -9.23 -0.72 -11.80
N VAL A 104 -9.06 -1.89 -11.16
CA VAL A 104 -8.89 -1.98 -9.70
C VAL A 104 -7.61 -1.29 -9.26
N ALA A 105 -6.53 -1.38 -10.04
CA ALA A 105 -5.30 -0.63 -9.78
C ALA A 105 -5.56 0.89 -9.82
N GLY A 106 -6.21 1.40 -10.87
CA GLY A 106 -6.52 2.83 -11.02
C GLY A 106 -7.44 3.37 -9.92
N ILE A 107 -8.59 2.72 -9.69
CA ILE A 107 -9.52 3.07 -8.59
C ILE A 107 -8.79 2.95 -7.25
N GLY A 108 -7.97 1.92 -7.13
CA GLY A 108 -7.20 1.62 -5.94
C GLY A 108 -6.24 2.73 -5.55
N VAL A 109 -5.47 3.27 -6.50
CA VAL A 109 -4.55 4.39 -6.26
C VAL A 109 -5.30 5.65 -5.80
N ILE A 110 -6.48 5.91 -6.35
CA ILE A 110 -7.25 7.14 -6.05
C ILE A 110 -7.97 7.04 -4.70
N PHE A 111 -8.60 5.91 -4.41
CA PHE A 111 -9.50 5.78 -3.26
C PHE A 111 -8.94 4.88 -2.16
N LEU A 112 -8.48 3.68 -2.51
CA LEU A 112 -8.07 2.68 -1.53
C LEU A 112 -6.75 3.05 -0.87
N LEU A 113 -5.78 3.55 -1.64
CA LEU A 113 -4.45 3.90 -1.15
C LEU A 113 -4.50 5.01 -0.08
N PRO A 114 -5.19 6.16 -0.25
CA PRO A 114 -5.35 7.15 0.82
C PRO A 114 -5.98 6.58 2.10
N ILE A 115 -7.05 5.79 1.95
CA ILE A 115 -7.74 5.17 3.09
C ILE A 115 -6.77 4.23 3.82
N GLY A 116 -6.04 3.40 3.06
CA GLY A 116 -5.06 2.47 3.58
C GLY A 116 -3.94 3.17 4.37
N ILE A 117 -3.41 4.26 3.81
CA ILE A 117 -2.41 5.11 4.47
C ILE A 117 -2.93 5.63 5.81
N VAL A 118 -4.13 6.21 5.84
CA VAL A 118 -4.72 6.76 7.06
C VAL A 118 -4.90 5.68 8.13
N LEU A 119 -5.44 4.52 7.76
CA LEU A 119 -5.61 3.39 8.68
C LEU A 119 -4.27 2.89 9.23
N CYS A 120 -3.25 2.76 8.39
CA CYS A 120 -1.90 2.39 8.78
C CYS A 120 -1.27 3.42 9.74
N LEU A 121 -1.42 4.72 9.48
CA LEU A 121 -0.92 5.77 10.36
C LEU A 121 -1.62 5.77 11.72
N ILE A 122 -2.95 5.70 11.74
CA ILE A 122 -3.75 5.67 12.98
C ILE A 122 -3.34 4.45 13.82
N ALA A 123 -3.30 3.26 13.23
CA ALA A 123 -2.90 2.04 13.94
C ALA A 123 -1.44 2.11 14.41
N GLY A 124 -0.54 2.56 13.54
CA GLY A 124 0.89 2.67 13.78
C GLY A 124 1.22 3.61 14.94
N PHE A 125 0.74 4.85 14.89
CA PHE A 125 0.95 5.84 15.96
C PHE A 125 0.32 5.39 17.29
N ASN A 126 -0.89 4.81 17.26
CA ASN A 126 -1.51 4.31 18.47
C ASN A 126 -0.75 3.17 19.16
N ARG A 127 0.00 2.37 18.39
CA ARG A 127 0.92 1.35 18.94
C ARG A 127 2.19 1.99 19.49
N PHE A 128 2.76 2.95 18.76
CA PHE A 128 3.94 3.67 19.20
C PHE A 128 3.74 4.40 20.53
N TYR A 129 2.63 5.15 20.66
CA TYR A 129 2.31 5.83 21.92
C TYR A 129 1.98 4.88 23.06
N ALA A 130 1.32 3.75 22.78
CA ALA A 130 1.07 2.73 23.80
C ALA A 130 2.37 2.11 24.31
N ALA A 131 3.34 1.84 23.42
CA ALA A 131 4.64 1.32 23.79
C ALA A 131 5.50 2.32 24.59
N ARG A 132 5.34 3.64 24.38
CA ARG A 132 6.03 4.68 25.15
C ARG A 132 5.46 4.93 26.55
N ARG A 133 4.22 4.50 26.81
CA ARG A 133 3.56 4.68 28.11
C ARG A 133 3.89 3.58 29.13
N ILE A 134 4.63 2.56 28.71
CA ILE A 134 5.09 1.41 29.49
C ILE A 134 6.59 1.57 29.71
#